data_AF-A0A7L3XEV9-F1
#
_entry.id   AF-A0A7L3XEV9-F1
#
_cell.length_a   1.000
_cell.length_b   1.000
_cell.length_c   1.000
_cell.angle_alpha   90.00
_cell.angle_beta   90.00
_cell.angle_gamma   90.00
#
_symmetry.space_group_name_H-M   'P 1'
#
loop_
_entity.id
_entity.type
_entity.pdbx_description
1 polymer ?
#
loop_
_entity_poly.entity_id
_entity_poly.type
_entity_poly.pdbx_seq_one_letter_code
_entity_poly.pdbx_strand_id
1 'polypeptide(L)'
;VLGWGFVPGAIPSPPQIYKEQLNTRIVLVAMETWASEDRIRMGEDSLETLNEFVKYRREGLAEQSDTVHLFSGRTFQSSRSGTAFVGGICSPARAGGVNEYGNVAAMAVTLAQTLGQNVGMMWNKHRTAAGDCRCPDSWLGCIMEDTGYYLPRKFSRCSIDEYNQFLQDGGGSCLFNKPLKLLDPPECGNGFVEAGEECDCGSLAECAKSGGNCCKKCTLTHDAMCSDGLCCKGCKYEPRGVSCREAVNECDIPESCTGDSSQCPPNLHKLDGYFCENEQGRCYGGRCKTRDRQCNALWGRGSAERFCYEKLNVEGTERGNCGREGLGWLQCNKQDVLCGFLLCANISGAPRLGELSGEIATTTFFHQNRYVDCRWVPPPWGQGRPRVSWCHPLLPSWRRGGHVQLVDGSDLSYVEDGTPCGPGMLCLDHKCLPATAFNFSSCPGSWDGKICFDHGVCSNEGKCICRAEWTGKDCSVYDPIPEPKPTGETERYKGPSGTNIIIGSIAGAVLVAAIVLGGTGWGFK
;
A
#
# COMPACT_ATOMS: atom_id res chain seq x y z
N VAL A 1 21.00 6.53 -11.19
CA VAL A 1 21.50 7.91 -11.43
C VAL A 1 20.34 8.90 -11.30
N LEU A 2 19.76 8.99 -10.11
CA LEU A 2 19.07 10.21 -9.69
C LEU A 2 19.74 10.58 -8.38
N GLY A 3 20.97 11.08 -8.48
CA GLY A 3 21.65 11.68 -7.35
C GLY A 3 20.88 12.93 -6.97
N TRP A 4 19.91 12.79 -6.05
CA TRP A 4 19.20 13.93 -5.47
C TRP A 4 20.14 14.90 -4.74
N GLY A 5 21.42 14.53 -4.56
CA GLY A 5 22.51 15.41 -4.13
C GLY A 5 22.79 16.60 -5.05
N PHE A 6 22.18 16.68 -6.24
CA PHE A 6 22.28 17.83 -7.15
C PHE A 6 21.05 18.75 -7.16
N VAL A 7 20.05 18.54 -6.30
CA VAL A 7 18.97 19.53 -6.14
C VAL A 7 19.58 20.77 -5.49
N PRO A 8 19.51 21.97 -6.10
CA PRO A 8 20.02 23.20 -5.49
C PRO A 8 19.43 23.35 -4.09
N GLY A 9 20.28 23.63 -3.10
CA GLY A 9 20.01 23.54 -1.65
C GLY A 9 18.82 24.35 -1.08
N ALA A 10 17.98 24.93 -1.93
CA ALA A 10 16.71 25.50 -1.56
C ALA A 10 15.53 24.49 -1.62
N ILE A 11 15.58 23.41 -2.39
CA ILE A 11 14.41 22.51 -2.57
C ILE A 11 14.67 21.16 -1.91
N PRO A 12 13.90 20.77 -0.88
CA PRO A 12 14.09 19.48 -0.22
C PRO A 12 13.75 18.34 -1.19
N SER A 13 14.56 17.28 -1.16
CA SER A 13 14.33 16.10 -1.99
C SER A 13 13.10 15.33 -1.49
N PRO A 14 12.43 14.52 -2.34
CA PRO A 14 11.28 13.73 -1.92
C PRO A 14 11.56 12.84 -0.70
N PRO A 15 12.72 12.15 -0.60
CA PRO A 15 13.08 11.39 0.60
C PRO A 15 13.09 12.24 1.89
N GLN A 16 13.57 13.48 1.82
CA GLN A 16 13.59 14.39 2.97
C GLN A 16 12.17 14.80 3.39
N ILE A 17 11.33 15.17 2.42
CA ILE A 17 9.94 15.56 2.65
C ILE A 17 9.18 14.44 3.36
N TYR A 18 9.27 13.21 2.84
CA TYR A 18 8.59 12.04 3.39
C TYR A 18 9.12 11.66 4.78
N LYS A 19 10.44 11.75 4.99
CA LYS A 19 11.05 11.47 6.30
C LYS A 19 10.56 12.45 7.36
N GLU A 20 10.58 13.75 7.06
CA GLU A 20 10.26 14.81 8.03
C GLU A 20 8.76 14.94 8.32
N GLN A 21 7.89 14.73 7.32
CA GLN A 21 6.45 15.02 7.45
C GLN A 21 5.58 13.77 7.62
N LEU A 22 6.03 12.61 7.14
CA LEU A 22 5.25 11.36 7.14
C LEU A 22 5.93 10.22 7.89
N ASN A 23 7.13 10.44 8.44
CA ASN A 23 7.96 9.39 9.04
C ASN A 23 8.16 8.18 8.09
N THR A 24 8.26 8.44 6.79
CA THR A 24 8.37 7.43 5.74
C THR A 24 9.68 7.63 4.98
N ARG A 25 10.40 6.55 4.67
CA ARG A 25 11.63 6.62 3.87
C ARG A 25 11.39 6.14 2.44
N ILE A 26 11.76 6.96 1.46
CA ILE A 26 11.79 6.55 0.05
C ILE A 26 13.17 5.97 -0.23
N VAL A 27 13.22 4.69 -0.60
CA VAL A 27 14.47 3.97 -0.87
C VAL A 27 14.45 3.43 -2.29
N LEU A 28 15.49 3.73 -3.07
CA LEU A 28 15.64 3.21 -4.42
C LEU A 28 16.26 1.80 -4.37
N VAL A 29 15.43 0.78 -4.59
CA VAL A 29 15.86 -0.64 -4.54
C VAL A 29 16.24 -1.22 -5.89
N ALA A 30 15.70 -0.67 -6.98
CA ALA A 30 15.96 -1.11 -8.35
C ALA A 30 15.78 0.06 -9.33
N MET A 31 16.46 -0.02 -10.48
CA MET A 31 16.36 0.95 -11.58
C MET A 31 16.63 0.26 -12.91
N GLU A 32 15.77 0.48 -13.90
CA GLU A 32 15.95 0.03 -15.28
C GLU A 32 15.95 1.25 -16.21
N THR A 33 16.77 1.20 -17.27
CA THR A 33 16.78 2.21 -18.34
C THR A 33 16.53 1.54 -19.69
N TRP A 34 15.48 1.96 -20.40
CA TRP A 34 15.18 1.48 -21.75
C TRP A 34 16.07 2.15 -22.80
N ALA A 35 17.26 1.58 -23.02
CA ALA A 35 18.27 2.17 -23.90
C ALA A 35 18.00 1.98 -25.41
N SER A 36 17.26 0.93 -25.78
CA SER A 36 17.04 0.57 -27.20
C SER A 36 15.69 1.05 -27.72
N GLU A 37 14.61 0.75 -27.02
CA GLU A 37 13.24 1.08 -27.41
C GLU A 37 12.32 1.12 -26.20
N ASP A 38 11.19 1.84 -26.32
CA ASP A 38 10.16 1.88 -25.31
C ASP A 38 9.51 0.49 -25.17
N ARG A 39 9.39 -0.02 -23.93
CA ARG A 39 8.75 -1.32 -23.65
C ARG A 39 7.23 -1.26 -23.63
N ILE A 40 6.68 -0.07 -23.60
CA ILE A 40 5.24 0.19 -23.59
C ILE A 40 4.87 1.17 -24.68
N ARG A 41 3.59 1.17 -25.06
CA ARG A 41 3.06 2.18 -25.97
C ARG A 41 2.93 3.51 -25.22
N MET A 42 3.85 4.42 -25.49
CA MET A 42 3.84 5.77 -24.92
C MET A 42 2.85 6.67 -25.67
N GLY A 43 1.87 7.23 -24.96
CA GLY A 43 0.89 8.19 -25.47
C GLY A 43 1.12 9.61 -24.95
N GLU A 44 0.28 10.55 -25.37
CA GLU A 44 0.21 11.90 -24.79
C GLU A 44 -0.74 11.97 -23.59
N ASP A 45 -1.60 10.97 -23.44
CA ASP A 45 -2.44 10.77 -22.25
C ASP A 45 -1.62 10.05 -21.15
N SER A 46 -1.43 10.72 -20.02
CA SER A 46 -0.70 10.18 -18.88
C SER A 46 -1.42 8.98 -18.24
N LEU A 47 -2.75 8.93 -18.31
CA LEU A 47 -3.53 7.83 -17.76
C LEU A 47 -3.45 6.58 -18.64
N GLU A 48 -3.51 6.73 -19.97
CA GLU A 48 -3.28 5.61 -20.90
C GLU A 48 -1.87 5.02 -20.68
N THR A 49 -0.87 5.90 -20.58
CA THR A 49 0.53 5.50 -20.33
C THR A 49 0.68 4.79 -18.98
N LEU A 50 0.02 5.26 -17.92
CA LEU A 50 0.02 4.62 -16.61
C LEU A 50 -0.57 3.20 -16.68
N ASN A 51 -1.70 3.03 -17.36
CA ASN A 51 -2.37 1.74 -17.52
C ASN A 51 -1.47 0.72 -18.25
N GLU A 52 -0.78 1.13 -19.31
CA GLU A 52 0.18 0.26 -20.02
C GLU A 52 1.41 -0.03 -19.16
N PHE A 53 1.88 0.94 -18.37
CA PHE A 53 3.05 0.77 -17.51
C PHE A 53 2.83 -0.24 -16.38
N VAL A 54 1.67 -0.22 -15.71
CA VAL A 54 1.38 -1.21 -14.67
C VAL A 54 1.17 -2.61 -15.23
N LYS A 55 0.71 -2.75 -16.49
CA LYS A 55 0.70 -4.04 -17.19
C LYS A 55 2.13 -4.55 -17.42
N TYR A 56 3.03 -3.69 -17.91
CA TYR A 56 4.44 -4.03 -18.05
C TYR A 56 5.08 -4.44 -16.72
N ARG A 57 4.78 -3.73 -15.61
CA ARG A 57 5.26 -4.12 -14.28
C ARG A 57 4.84 -5.54 -13.91
N ARG A 58 3.56 -5.87 -14.13
CA ARG A 58 3.01 -7.18 -13.78
C ARG A 58 3.65 -8.33 -14.57
N GLU A 59 4.04 -8.08 -15.81
CA GLU A 59 4.47 -9.13 -16.75
C GLU A 59 5.98 -9.17 -17.00
N GLY A 60 6.67 -8.04 -16.85
CA GLY A 60 8.05 -7.85 -17.32
C GLY A 60 9.08 -7.49 -16.25
N LEU A 61 8.69 -7.07 -15.05
CA LEU A 61 9.63 -6.72 -13.97
C LEU A 61 9.83 -7.88 -13.00
N ALA A 62 11.07 -8.38 -12.91
CA ALA A 62 11.45 -9.47 -12.01
C ALA A 62 11.70 -9.00 -10.56
N GLU A 63 12.13 -7.74 -10.37
CA GLU A 63 12.49 -7.20 -9.06
C GLU A 63 11.25 -6.79 -8.26
N GLN A 64 11.16 -7.27 -7.03
CA GLN A 64 10.08 -6.95 -6.09
C GLN A 64 10.26 -5.52 -5.55
N SER A 65 9.19 -4.74 -5.58
CA SER A 65 9.17 -3.35 -5.10
C SER A 65 7.76 -2.93 -4.69
N ASP A 66 7.68 -2.06 -3.69
CA ASP A 66 6.42 -1.58 -3.14
C ASP A 66 5.63 -0.78 -4.17
N THR A 67 6.32 0.04 -4.97
CA THR A 67 5.82 0.83 -6.11
C THR A 67 6.89 1.01 -7.17
N VAL A 68 6.49 1.21 -8.42
CA VAL A 68 7.38 1.51 -9.55
C VAL A 68 6.95 2.81 -10.23
N HIS A 69 7.89 3.71 -10.48
CA HIS A 69 7.61 4.98 -11.15
C HIS A 69 8.39 5.11 -12.47
N LEU A 70 7.68 5.42 -13.55
CA LEU A 70 8.26 5.74 -14.85
C LEU A 70 8.64 7.22 -14.91
N PHE A 71 9.83 7.50 -15.45
CA PHE A 71 10.23 8.84 -15.87
C PHE A 71 10.26 8.90 -17.39
N SER A 72 9.35 9.69 -17.96
CA SER A 72 9.14 9.81 -19.41
C SER A 72 9.73 11.11 -19.93
N GLY A 73 10.55 11.05 -20.98
CA GLY A 73 11.01 12.24 -21.71
C GLY A 73 9.93 12.96 -22.51
N ARG A 74 8.70 12.42 -22.57
CA ARG A 74 7.55 13.04 -23.25
C ARG A 74 6.78 13.93 -22.29
N THR A 75 6.20 15.00 -22.84
CA THR A 75 5.24 15.87 -22.16
C THR A 75 3.81 15.38 -22.41
N PHE A 76 3.02 15.22 -21.36
CA PHE A 76 1.64 14.79 -21.44
C PHE A 76 0.70 15.97 -21.71
N GLN A 77 -0.40 15.71 -22.42
CA GLN A 77 -1.48 16.69 -22.63
C GLN A 77 -2.40 16.78 -21.40
N SER A 78 -1.84 17.09 -20.25
CA SER A 78 -2.60 17.25 -19.00
C SER A 78 -2.12 18.48 -18.24
N SER A 79 -2.95 19.00 -17.33
CA SER A 79 -2.52 20.09 -16.42
C SER A 79 -1.49 19.65 -15.40
N ARG A 80 -1.12 18.36 -15.37
CA ARG A 80 -0.26 17.73 -14.38
C ARG A 80 0.93 17.04 -15.04
N SER A 81 2.09 17.14 -14.40
CA SER A 81 3.32 16.49 -14.86
C SER A 81 3.45 15.03 -14.44
N GLY A 82 2.44 14.45 -13.78
CA GLY A 82 2.46 13.04 -13.41
C GLY A 82 1.10 12.52 -12.94
N THR A 83 0.95 11.20 -13.00
CA THR A 83 -0.28 10.48 -12.63
C THR A 83 0.11 9.16 -11.96
N ALA A 84 -0.54 8.82 -10.85
CA ALA A 84 -0.40 7.53 -10.17
C ALA A 84 -1.73 7.06 -9.59
N PHE A 85 -1.88 5.75 -9.39
CA PHE A 85 -3.11 5.21 -8.83
C PHE A 85 -3.23 5.52 -7.34
N VAL A 86 -4.39 6.04 -6.95
CA VAL A 86 -4.60 6.44 -5.57
C VAL A 86 -4.79 5.22 -4.67
N GLY A 87 -4.00 5.14 -3.59
CA GLY A 87 -3.98 3.98 -2.69
C GLY A 87 -3.51 2.70 -3.38
N GLY A 88 -2.70 2.84 -4.44
CA GLY A 88 -2.21 1.74 -5.26
C GLY A 88 -1.03 0.98 -4.64
N ILE A 89 -0.33 1.55 -3.64
CA ILE A 89 0.87 0.97 -3.02
C ILE A 89 0.65 -0.50 -2.60
N CYS A 90 1.69 -1.32 -2.71
CA CYS A 90 1.67 -2.78 -2.45
C CYS A 90 0.86 -3.63 -3.44
N SER A 91 0.05 -3.04 -4.33
CA SER A 91 -0.65 -3.78 -5.38
C SER A 91 0.22 -3.94 -6.62
N PRO A 92 0.43 -5.15 -7.16
CA PRO A 92 1.13 -5.32 -8.44
C PRO A 92 0.44 -4.61 -9.61
N ALA A 93 -0.90 -4.58 -9.60
CA ALA A 93 -1.71 -4.00 -10.66
C ALA A 93 -1.89 -2.48 -10.55
N ARG A 94 -1.63 -1.88 -9.37
CA ARG A 94 -1.89 -0.44 -9.13
C ARG A 94 -0.70 0.33 -8.55
N ALA A 95 0.30 -0.29 -7.94
CA ALA A 95 1.41 0.45 -7.33
C ALA A 95 2.40 0.97 -8.39
N GLY A 96 2.02 2.07 -9.02
CA GLY A 96 2.92 2.76 -9.90
C GLY A 96 2.44 4.15 -10.28
N GLY A 97 3.37 4.89 -10.88
CA GLY A 97 3.13 6.24 -11.36
C GLY A 97 3.95 6.54 -12.60
N VAL A 98 3.47 7.50 -13.39
CA VAL A 98 4.20 8.06 -14.53
C VAL A 98 4.50 9.52 -14.23
N ASN A 99 5.74 9.94 -14.49
CA ASN A 99 6.20 11.30 -14.25
C ASN A 99 6.90 11.81 -15.51
N GLU A 100 6.67 13.07 -15.87
CA GLU A 100 7.44 13.76 -16.88
C GLU A 100 8.87 14.01 -16.39
N TYR A 101 9.82 13.83 -17.29
CA TYR A 101 11.22 14.13 -17.09
C TYR A 101 11.53 15.55 -17.57
N GLY A 102 12.30 16.30 -16.80
CA GLY A 102 12.63 17.69 -17.09
C GLY A 102 13.48 18.33 -16.00
N ASN A 103 12.98 19.42 -15.42
CA ASN A 103 13.67 20.11 -14.32
C ASN A 103 13.68 19.22 -13.07
N VAL A 104 14.87 18.97 -12.49
CA VAL A 104 15.06 18.07 -11.33
C VAL A 104 14.18 18.47 -10.14
N ALA A 105 14.03 19.77 -9.89
CA ALA A 105 13.21 20.25 -8.78
C ALA A 105 11.71 20.10 -9.04
N ALA A 106 11.25 20.31 -10.26
CA ALA A 106 9.86 20.04 -10.63
C ALA A 106 9.56 18.54 -10.57
N MET A 107 10.46 17.71 -11.12
CA MET A 107 10.38 16.25 -11.03
C MET A 107 10.34 15.74 -9.58
N ALA A 108 11.09 16.36 -8.67
CA ALA A 108 11.02 16.03 -7.24
C ALA A 108 9.60 16.21 -6.69
N VAL A 109 8.98 17.36 -6.97
CA VAL A 109 7.59 17.63 -6.56
C VAL A 109 6.63 16.64 -7.21
N THR A 110 6.75 16.41 -8.52
CA THR A 110 5.92 15.45 -9.25
C THR A 110 6.03 14.03 -8.68
N LEU A 111 7.24 13.58 -8.36
CA LEU A 111 7.45 12.29 -7.72
C LEU A 111 6.83 12.25 -6.31
N ALA A 112 6.99 13.31 -5.53
CA ALA A 112 6.39 13.41 -4.20
C ALA A 112 4.85 13.38 -4.27
N GLN A 113 4.26 13.98 -5.31
CA GLN A 113 2.83 13.95 -5.59
C GLN A 113 2.35 12.55 -5.99
N THR A 114 3.02 11.90 -6.95
CA THR A 114 2.61 10.58 -7.45
C THR A 114 2.81 9.49 -6.40
N LEU A 115 3.87 9.56 -5.59
CA LEU A 115 4.00 8.72 -4.40
C LEU A 115 2.91 9.01 -3.38
N GLY A 116 2.53 10.28 -3.22
CA GLY A 116 1.48 10.73 -2.30
C GLY A 116 0.14 10.09 -2.66
N GLN A 117 -0.19 10.09 -3.95
CA GLN A 117 -1.34 9.37 -4.50
C GLN A 117 -1.27 7.88 -4.18
N ASN A 118 -0.14 7.21 -4.46
CA ASN A 118 0.03 5.78 -4.18
C ASN A 118 -0.23 5.42 -2.70
N VAL A 119 0.11 6.31 -1.77
CA VAL A 119 -0.13 6.14 -0.31
C VAL A 119 -1.47 6.73 0.16
N GLY A 120 -2.39 7.03 -0.75
CA GLY A 120 -3.78 7.37 -0.45
C GLY A 120 -4.09 8.86 -0.31
N MET A 121 -3.14 9.76 -0.57
CA MET A 121 -3.39 11.20 -0.55
C MET A 121 -4.16 11.65 -1.79
N MET A 122 -5.11 12.54 -1.60
CA MET A 122 -5.97 13.07 -2.65
C MET A 122 -5.42 14.40 -3.19
N TRP A 123 -5.71 14.67 -4.46
CA TRP A 123 -5.47 15.98 -5.07
C TRP A 123 -6.50 17.01 -4.58
N ASN A 124 -6.08 18.24 -4.30
CA ASN A 124 -6.90 19.44 -4.09
C ASN A 124 -8.33 19.22 -3.62
N LYS A 125 -8.57 19.22 -2.30
CA LYS A 125 -9.92 19.47 -1.79
C LYS A 125 -10.01 20.82 -1.11
N HIS A 126 -10.71 21.75 -1.75
CA HIS A 126 -11.38 22.83 -1.04
C HIS A 126 -12.45 22.22 -0.13
N ARG A 127 -12.10 21.83 1.10
CA ARG A 127 -13.11 21.57 2.13
C ARG A 127 -13.70 22.93 2.51
N THR A 128 -14.83 23.28 1.91
CA THR A 128 -15.59 24.52 2.17
C THR A 128 -16.22 24.57 3.56
N ALA A 129 -16.07 23.53 4.38
CA ALA A 129 -16.36 23.61 5.80
C ALA A 129 -15.31 24.53 6.46
N ALA A 130 -15.76 25.67 6.98
CA ALA A 130 -14.94 26.62 7.72
C ALA A 130 -14.24 25.92 8.90
N GLY A 131 -12.95 25.56 8.76
CA GLY A 131 -12.19 24.94 9.85
C GLY A 131 -10.87 24.25 9.48
N ASP A 132 -10.88 23.14 8.75
CA ASP A 132 -9.87 22.09 9.04
C ASP A 132 -8.73 21.89 8.04
N CYS A 133 -8.86 22.35 6.80
CA CYS A 133 -7.94 21.98 5.73
C CYS A 133 -7.23 23.18 5.13
N ARG A 134 -6.13 23.63 5.78
CA ARG A 134 -5.32 24.74 5.29
C ARG A 134 -3.90 24.29 4.97
N CYS A 135 -3.41 24.67 3.79
CA CYS A 135 -1.99 24.55 3.48
C CYS A 135 -1.19 25.44 4.46
N PRO A 136 -0.18 24.91 5.16
CA PRO A 136 0.65 25.72 6.05
C PRO A 136 1.41 26.83 5.33
N ASP A 137 1.67 26.67 4.03
CA ASP A 137 2.38 27.64 3.21
C ASP A 137 1.48 28.19 2.10
N SER A 138 0.81 29.32 2.37
CA SER A 138 -0.05 29.97 1.39
C SER A 138 0.70 30.58 0.20
N TRP A 139 2.03 30.73 0.27
CA TRP A 139 2.83 31.38 -0.79
C TRP A 139 3.41 30.35 -1.77
N LEU A 140 3.97 29.25 -1.25
CA LEU A 140 4.51 28.17 -2.08
C LEU A 140 3.44 27.13 -2.45
N GLY A 141 2.30 27.13 -1.77
CA GLY A 141 1.29 26.08 -1.89
C GLY A 141 1.74 24.77 -1.25
N CYS A 142 0.90 23.75 -1.40
CA CYS A 142 1.16 22.42 -0.89
C CYS A 142 1.41 21.39 -1.99
N ILE A 143 2.11 20.31 -1.63
CA ILE A 143 2.54 19.29 -2.61
C ILE A 143 1.33 18.69 -3.34
N MET A 144 0.24 18.38 -2.66
CA MET A 144 -0.96 17.80 -3.29
C MET A 144 -1.90 18.84 -3.93
N GLU A 145 -1.35 20.00 -4.30
CA GLU A 145 -2.03 21.08 -5.00
C GLU A 145 -1.44 21.32 -6.40
N ASP A 146 -2.07 22.20 -7.18
CA ASP A 146 -1.60 22.49 -8.53
C ASP A 146 -0.23 23.19 -8.48
N THR A 147 0.78 22.58 -9.11
CA THR A 147 2.15 23.10 -9.10
C THR A 147 2.25 24.38 -9.91
N GLY A 148 2.49 25.50 -9.24
CA GLY A 148 2.73 26.81 -9.87
C GLY A 148 4.18 27.07 -10.23
N TYR A 149 4.52 28.34 -10.47
CA TYR A 149 5.91 28.78 -10.71
C TYR A 149 6.81 28.53 -9.49
N TYR A 150 6.24 28.65 -8.29
CA TYR A 150 6.93 28.34 -7.03
C TYR A 150 6.66 26.90 -6.63
N LEU A 151 7.72 26.17 -6.30
CA LEU A 151 7.63 24.74 -6.01
C LEU A 151 7.27 24.50 -4.53
N PRO A 152 6.18 23.75 -4.24
CA PRO A 152 5.75 23.45 -2.89
C PRO A 152 6.72 22.50 -2.19
N ARG A 153 6.74 22.56 -0.86
CA ARG A 153 7.69 21.79 -0.02
C ARG A 153 7.03 20.99 1.10
N LYS A 154 5.73 21.23 1.32
CA LYS A 154 4.99 20.67 2.46
C LYS A 154 3.70 20.03 2.01
N PHE A 155 3.35 18.94 2.67
CA PHE A 155 2.01 18.40 2.62
C PHE A 155 1.06 19.29 3.44
N SER A 156 -0.20 19.34 3.01
CA SER A 156 -1.25 19.93 3.83
C SER A 156 -1.60 18.99 4.99
N ARG A 157 -2.27 19.49 6.03
CA ARG A 157 -2.77 18.64 7.11
C ARG A 157 -3.70 17.54 6.61
N CYS A 158 -4.53 17.85 5.61
CA CYS A 158 -5.46 16.89 5.03
C CYS A 158 -4.75 15.73 4.35
N SER A 159 -3.66 16.01 3.62
CA SER A 159 -2.87 14.97 2.97
C SER A 159 -2.25 14.03 4.00
N ILE A 160 -1.79 14.58 5.14
CA ILE A 160 -1.26 13.78 6.25
C ILE A 160 -2.38 12.94 6.90
N ASP A 161 -3.56 13.53 7.14
CA ASP A 161 -4.71 12.81 7.69
C ASP A 161 -5.20 11.69 6.76
N GLU A 162 -5.22 11.93 5.45
CA GLU A 162 -5.57 10.94 4.43
C GLU A 162 -4.57 9.78 4.39
N TYR A 163 -3.27 10.07 4.48
CA TYR A 163 -2.24 9.05 4.60
C TYR A 163 -2.39 8.22 5.88
N ASN A 164 -2.63 8.85 7.03
CA ASN A 164 -2.85 8.15 8.29
C ASN A 164 -4.11 7.28 8.23
N GLN A 165 -5.20 7.79 7.66
CA GLN A 165 -6.43 7.02 7.46
C GLN A 165 -6.19 5.83 6.53
N PHE A 166 -5.42 6.01 5.45
CA PHE A 166 -5.07 4.93 4.53
C PHE A 166 -4.36 3.78 5.25
N LEU A 167 -3.41 4.08 6.14
CA LEU A 167 -2.75 3.06 6.97
C LEU A 167 -3.71 2.40 7.96
N GLN A 168 -4.55 3.18 8.64
CA GLN A 168 -5.54 2.68 9.61
C GLN A 168 -6.60 1.78 8.95
N ASP A 169 -6.93 2.06 7.69
CA ASP A 169 -7.85 1.24 6.91
C ASP A 169 -7.24 -0.11 6.50
N GLY A 170 -5.94 -0.33 6.71
CA GLY A 170 -5.20 -1.55 6.36
C GLY A 170 -4.39 -1.45 5.07
N GLY A 171 -4.21 -0.24 4.53
CA GLY A 171 -3.36 0.01 3.37
C GLY A 171 -1.87 0.05 3.72
N GLY A 172 -1.00 -0.20 2.74
CA GLY A 172 0.45 0.01 2.92
C GLY A 172 1.18 -1.09 3.71
N SER A 173 0.65 -2.31 3.76
CA SER A 173 1.28 -3.45 4.47
C SER A 173 2.75 -3.69 4.08
N CYS A 174 3.11 -3.52 2.81
CA CYS A 174 4.49 -3.64 2.31
C CYS A 174 5.44 -2.50 2.73
N LEU A 175 4.99 -1.47 3.44
CA LEU A 175 5.84 -0.31 3.79
C LEU A 175 6.59 -0.47 5.13
N PHE A 176 6.39 -1.58 5.84
CA PHE A 176 6.89 -1.78 7.20
C PHE A 176 8.17 -2.62 7.27
N ASN A 177 8.70 -3.09 6.13
CA ASN A 177 10.01 -3.73 6.06
C ASN A 177 11.12 -2.73 5.74
N LYS A 178 12.29 -2.97 6.35
CA LYS A 178 13.51 -2.21 6.07
C LYS A 178 14.30 -2.88 4.94
N PRO A 179 14.64 -2.17 3.84
CA PRO A 179 15.44 -2.73 2.75
C PRO A 179 16.82 -3.22 3.22
N LEU A 180 17.28 -4.34 2.65
CA LEU A 180 18.57 -4.97 2.99
C LEU A 180 19.70 -4.65 2.02
N LYS A 181 19.37 -4.18 0.81
CA LYS A 181 20.36 -3.84 -0.23
C LYS A 181 20.00 -2.48 -0.82
N LEU A 182 20.95 -1.56 -0.71
CA LEU A 182 20.88 -0.26 -1.36
C LEU A 182 21.75 -0.28 -2.62
N LEU A 183 21.41 0.57 -3.59
CA LEU A 183 22.20 0.74 -4.81
C LEU A 183 23.46 1.60 -4.60
N ASP A 184 23.44 2.43 -3.56
CA ASP A 184 24.56 3.29 -3.18
C ASP A 184 25.57 2.52 -2.31
N PRO A 185 26.85 2.95 -2.25
CA PRO A 185 27.85 2.35 -1.37
C PRO A 185 27.48 2.48 0.11
N PRO A 186 27.89 1.52 0.99
CA PRO A 186 27.59 1.56 2.41
C PRO A 186 28.02 2.87 3.10
N GLU A 187 27.10 3.48 3.85
CA GLU A 187 27.34 4.74 4.57
C GLU A 187 26.83 4.69 6.03
N CYS A 188 27.77 4.57 6.96
CA CYS A 188 27.47 4.57 8.39
C CYS A 188 26.81 5.88 8.86
N GLY A 189 25.59 5.75 9.40
CA GLY A 189 24.80 6.85 9.93
C GLY A 189 23.63 7.26 9.03
N ASN A 190 23.35 6.50 7.96
CA ASN A 190 22.18 6.68 7.11
C ASN A 190 20.94 5.98 7.69
N GLY A 191 21.12 5.13 8.70
CA GLY A 191 20.09 4.38 9.41
C GLY A 191 19.69 3.09 8.71
N PHE A 192 20.54 2.52 7.85
CA PHE A 192 20.36 1.22 7.21
C PHE A 192 21.55 0.33 7.54
N VAL A 193 21.29 -0.93 7.92
CA VAL A 193 22.39 -1.86 8.21
C VAL A 193 22.86 -2.47 6.90
N GLU A 194 24.03 -2.03 6.45
CA GLU A 194 24.61 -2.40 5.16
C GLU A 194 25.79 -3.37 5.31
N ALA A 195 26.37 -3.80 4.17
CA ALA A 195 27.49 -4.74 4.19
C ALA A 195 28.71 -4.14 4.91
N GLY A 196 29.09 -4.74 6.04
CA GLY A 196 30.21 -4.28 6.88
C GLY A 196 29.78 -3.58 8.17
N GLU A 197 28.49 -3.34 8.36
CA GLU A 197 27.93 -2.70 9.56
C GLU A 197 27.15 -3.72 10.41
N GLU A 198 27.24 -3.60 11.73
CA GLU A 198 26.46 -4.44 12.66
C GLU A 198 25.18 -3.73 13.15
N CYS A 199 25.20 -2.39 13.11
CA CYS A 199 24.11 -1.54 13.54
C CYS A 199 24.20 -0.19 12.84
N ASP A 200 23.05 0.46 12.64
CA ASP A 200 23.00 1.85 12.22
C ASP A 200 21.72 2.51 12.78
N CYS A 201 21.90 3.31 13.83
CA CYS A 201 20.83 4.08 14.49
C CYS A 201 20.47 5.39 13.76
N GLY A 202 21.11 5.68 12.62
CA GLY A 202 20.92 6.88 11.82
C GLY A 202 21.90 8.00 12.14
N SER A 203 21.46 9.22 11.89
CA SER A 203 22.28 10.42 12.15
C SER A 203 22.61 10.55 13.64
N LEU A 204 23.64 11.33 13.98
CA LEU A 204 24.02 11.60 15.38
C LEU A 204 22.83 12.04 16.25
N ALA A 205 21.90 12.82 15.69
CA ALA A 205 20.70 13.27 16.38
C ALA A 205 19.64 12.17 16.56
N GLU A 206 19.53 11.23 15.62
CA GLU A 206 18.65 10.06 15.73
C GLU A 206 19.20 9.04 16.73
N CYS A 207 20.50 8.73 16.63
CA CYS A 207 21.21 7.87 17.58
C CYS A 207 21.13 8.40 19.03
N ALA A 208 21.15 9.72 19.22
CA ALA A 208 20.99 10.32 20.54
C ALA A 208 19.59 10.06 21.15
N LYS A 209 18.57 9.83 20.33
CA LYS A 209 17.21 9.49 20.78
C LYS A 209 17.04 8.00 21.03
N SER A 210 17.61 7.15 20.17
CA SER A 210 17.51 5.70 20.27
C SER A 210 18.74 5.01 19.68
N GLY A 211 19.27 4.00 20.37
CA GLY A 211 20.33 3.12 19.88
C GLY A 211 21.78 3.62 20.02
N GLY A 212 22.03 4.90 20.29
CA GLY A 212 23.40 5.45 20.40
C GLY A 212 24.22 4.91 21.58
N ASN A 213 23.59 4.33 22.61
CA ASN A 213 24.26 3.62 23.69
C ASN A 213 24.67 2.18 23.31
N CYS A 214 23.99 1.62 22.32
CA CYS A 214 24.17 0.24 21.85
C CYS A 214 25.02 0.18 20.56
N CYS A 215 25.10 1.27 19.81
CA CYS A 215 25.79 1.36 18.53
C CYS A 215 26.82 2.48 18.53
N LYS A 216 28.07 2.16 18.19
CA LYS A 216 29.17 3.11 18.10
C LYS A 216 29.99 2.88 16.84
N LYS A 217 30.05 3.87 15.95
CA LYS A 217 30.71 3.77 14.64
C LYS A 217 30.22 2.56 13.82
N CYS A 218 28.90 2.35 13.82
CA CYS A 218 28.21 1.23 13.17
C CYS A 218 28.68 -0.18 13.60
N THR A 219 29.18 -0.27 14.84
CA THR A 219 29.53 -1.50 15.52
C THR A 219 28.79 -1.57 16.85
N LEU A 220 28.31 -2.76 17.23
CA LEU A 220 27.62 -2.94 18.50
C LEU A 220 28.58 -2.75 19.68
N THR A 221 28.08 -2.17 20.77
CA THR A 221 28.84 -2.04 22.01
C THR A 221 28.91 -3.37 22.76
N HIS A 222 29.78 -3.45 23.79
CA HIS A 222 29.92 -4.67 24.59
C HIS A 222 28.56 -5.09 25.19
N ASP A 223 28.22 -6.37 25.05
CA ASP A 223 26.93 -6.97 25.42
C ASP A 223 25.69 -6.47 24.65
N ALA A 224 25.82 -5.61 23.64
CA ALA A 224 24.68 -5.23 22.81
C ALA A 224 24.35 -6.34 21.79
N MET A 225 23.07 -6.68 21.69
CA MET A 225 22.52 -7.60 20.67
C MET A 225 21.75 -6.82 19.58
N CYS A 226 21.28 -5.63 19.91
CA CYS A 226 20.58 -4.75 19.00
C CYS A 226 20.88 -3.28 19.32
N SER A 227 20.62 -2.41 18.35
CA SER A 227 20.76 -0.97 18.48
C SER A 227 19.39 -0.29 18.59
N ASP A 228 18.56 -0.48 17.58
CA ASP A 228 17.27 0.17 17.39
C ASP A 228 16.24 -0.82 16.85
N GLY A 229 14.98 -0.41 16.88
CA GLY A 229 13.82 -1.19 16.43
C GLY A 229 12.80 -1.44 17.54
N LEU A 230 11.58 -1.83 17.15
CA LEU A 230 10.45 -2.05 18.08
C LEU A 230 10.65 -3.25 18.99
N CYS A 231 11.50 -4.21 18.60
CA CYS A 231 11.84 -5.40 19.37
C CYS A 231 13.23 -5.27 20.04
N CYS A 232 13.70 -4.05 20.28
CA CYS A 232 14.95 -3.78 20.98
C CYS A 232 14.73 -2.94 22.22
N LYS A 233 15.13 -3.46 23.38
CA LYS A 233 15.04 -2.75 24.66
C LYS A 233 16.30 -2.95 25.47
N GLY A 234 16.94 -1.84 25.86
CA GLY A 234 18.18 -1.88 26.63
C GLY A 234 19.31 -2.64 25.93
N CYS A 235 19.44 -2.48 24.61
CA CYS A 235 20.41 -3.19 23.76
C CYS A 235 20.22 -4.72 23.70
N LYS A 236 19.07 -5.24 24.11
CA LYS A 236 18.71 -6.67 24.06
C LYS A 236 17.41 -6.86 23.27
N TYR A 237 17.27 -8.02 22.63
CA TYR A 237 16.03 -8.37 21.96
C TYR A 237 14.89 -8.51 22.98
N GLU A 238 13.71 -8.04 22.60
CA GLU A 238 12.48 -8.32 23.33
C GLU A 238 12.16 -9.83 23.24
N PRO A 239 11.62 -10.45 24.30
CA PRO A 239 11.23 -11.86 24.27
C PRO A 239 10.22 -12.21 23.17
N ARG A 240 10.22 -13.48 22.77
CA ARG A 240 9.23 -14.03 21.83
C ARG A 240 7.83 -13.77 22.37
N GLY A 241 6.93 -13.26 21.52
CA GLY A 241 5.52 -13.03 21.86
C GLY A 241 5.19 -11.65 22.40
N VAL A 242 6.18 -10.77 22.61
CA VAL A 242 5.92 -9.35 22.91
C VAL A 242 5.32 -8.67 21.68
N SER A 243 4.14 -8.08 21.81
CA SER A 243 3.50 -7.34 20.70
C SER A 243 4.33 -6.12 20.31
N CYS A 244 4.70 -6.04 19.02
CA CYS A 244 5.42 -4.89 18.45
C CYS A 244 4.54 -4.05 17.52
N ARG A 245 3.45 -4.63 17.00
CA ARG A 245 2.43 -3.90 16.23
C ARG A 245 1.06 -4.51 16.48
N GLU A 246 0.12 -3.65 16.85
CA GLU A 246 -1.28 -4.00 17.01
C GLU A 246 -2.00 -4.01 15.66
N ALA A 247 -3.05 -4.83 15.54
CA ALA A 247 -3.89 -4.87 14.35
C ALA A 247 -4.70 -3.58 14.20
N VAL A 248 -4.67 -2.96 13.03
CA VAL A 248 -5.40 -1.70 12.76
C VAL A 248 -6.88 -1.94 12.47
N ASN A 249 -7.25 -3.13 12.01
CA ASN A 249 -8.63 -3.52 11.72
C ASN A 249 -8.80 -5.05 11.79
N GLU A 250 -10.03 -5.54 11.60
CA GLU A 250 -10.37 -6.98 11.65
C GLU A 250 -9.71 -7.83 10.56
N CYS A 251 -9.23 -7.23 9.47
CA CYS A 251 -8.52 -7.88 8.38
C CYS A 251 -7.00 -7.88 8.55
N ASP A 252 -6.49 -7.21 9.58
CA ASP A 252 -5.07 -7.12 9.88
C ASP A 252 -4.64 -8.21 10.88
N ILE A 253 -3.36 -8.57 10.89
CA ILE A 253 -2.79 -9.55 11.84
C ILE A 253 -1.85 -8.79 12.76
N PRO A 254 -1.94 -8.92 14.10
CA PRO A 254 -0.98 -8.31 15.00
C PRO A 254 0.37 -9.06 14.93
N GLU A 255 1.49 -8.34 14.99
CA GLU A 255 2.83 -8.93 15.00
C GLU A 255 3.46 -8.88 16.37
N SER A 256 4.18 -9.96 16.68
CA SER A 256 4.94 -10.12 17.90
C SER A 256 6.41 -10.35 17.60
N CYS A 257 7.28 -9.85 18.47
CA CYS A 257 8.70 -10.06 18.40
C CYS A 257 9.04 -11.55 18.38
N THR A 258 10.02 -11.92 17.57
CA THR A 258 10.49 -13.31 17.39
C THR A 258 11.43 -13.76 18.50
N GLY A 259 12.07 -12.82 19.20
CA GLY A 259 13.07 -13.09 20.24
C GLY A 259 14.52 -13.05 19.77
N ASP A 260 14.75 -12.96 18.47
CA ASP A 260 16.07 -13.04 17.81
C ASP A 260 16.33 -11.90 16.81
N SER A 261 15.43 -10.93 16.73
CA SER A 261 15.50 -9.77 15.84
C SER A 261 15.14 -8.49 16.59
N SER A 262 15.77 -7.38 16.21
CA SER A 262 15.44 -6.05 16.72
C SER A 262 14.25 -5.40 15.98
N GLN A 263 13.99 -5.88 14.76
CA GLN A 263 12.90 -5.40 13.92
C GLN A 263 11.63 -6.22 14.20
N CYS A 264 10.48 -5.53 14.19
CA CYS A 264 9.19 -6.20 14.16
C CYS A 264 9.08 -7.02 12.85
N PRO A 265 8.45 -8.20 12.86
CA PRO A 265 8.21 -8.96 11.64
C PRO A 265 7.48 -8.12 10.57
N PRO A 266 7.56 -8.52 9.28
CA PRO A 266 6.83 -7.86 8.21
C PRO A 266 5.34 -7.73 8.53
N ASN A 267 4.75 -6.58 8.19
CA ASN A 267 3.31 -6.34 8.37
C ASN A 267 2.53 -7.23 7.39
N LEU A 268 1.78 -8.18 7.95
CA LEU A 268 0.96 -9.11 7.20
C LEU A 268 -0.51 -8.90 7.56
N HIS A 269 -1.37 -9.15 6.58
CA HIS A 269 -2.80 -9.10 6.80
C HIS A 269 -3.43 -10.47 6.53
N LYS A 270 -4.67 -10.65 6.97
CA LYS A 270 -5.44 -11.87 6.71
C LYS A 270 -5.58 -12.06 5.21
N LEU A 271 -5.54 -13.33 4.80
CA LEU A 271 -5.78 -13.71 3.42
C LEU A 271 -7.13 -13.16 2.93
N ASP A 272 -7.21 -12.88 1.64
CA ASP A 272 -8.45 -12.42 1.02
C ASP A 272 -9.55 -13.49 1.17
N GLY A 273 -10.77 -13.03 1.47
CA GLY A 273 -11.94 -13.88 1.71
C GLY A 273 -12.28 -14.15 3.19
N TYR A 274 -11.45 -13.71 4.14
CA TYR A 274 -11.85 -13.69 5.55
C TYR A 274 -13.06 -12.78 5.78
N PHE A 275 -13.93 -13.14 6.72
CA PHE A 275 -15.09 -12.32 7.10
C PHE A 275 -14.66 -11.12 7.97
N CYS A 276 -15.39 -10.02 7.83
CA CYS A 276 -15.25 -8.82 8.66
C CYS A 276 -16.61 -8.12 8.81
N GLU A 277 -16.71 -7.19 9.77
CA GLU A 277 -17.95 -6.46 10.13
C GLU A 277 -19.13 -7.39 10.41
N ASN A 278 -18.98 -8.34 11.34
CA ASN A 278 -20.01 -9.32 11.69
C ASN A 278 -20.55 -10.05 10.44
N GLU A 279 -19.64 -10.55 9.61
CA GLU A 279 -19.88 -11.31 8.37
C GLU A 279 -20.51 -10.53 7.20
N GLN A 280 -20.75 -9.23 7.35
CA GLN A 280 -21.31 -8.37 6.29
C GLN A 280 -20.27 -8.04 5.20
N GLY A 281 -18.99 -8.05 5.56
CA GLY A 281 -17.87 -7.75 4.68
C GLY A 281 -16.95 -8.93 4.41
N ARG A 282 -15.98 -8.69 3.53
CA ARG A 282 -14.83 -9.57 3.31
C ARG A 282 -13.54 -8.79 3.28
N CYS A 283 -12.49 -9.38 3.82
CA CYS A 283 -11.13 -8.89 3.69
C CYS A 283 -10.67 -9.06 2.26
N TYR A 284 -10.18 -7.98 1.65
CA TYR A 284 -9.60 -7.96 0.32
C TYR A 284 -8.48 -6.92 0.26
N GLY A 285 -7.25 -7.37 0.08
CA GLY A 285 -6.04 -6.54 0.14
C GLY A 285 -5.88 -5.84 1.49
N GLY A 286 -6.08 -6.58 2.59
CA GLY A 286 -5.90 -6.08 3.96
C GLY A 286 -7.00 -5.14 4.48
N ARG A 287 -8.03 -4.89 3.66
CA ARG A 287 -9.12 -3.97 3.97
C ARG A 287 -10.45 -4.69 3.96
N CYS A 288 -11.35 -4.33 4.88
CA CYS A 288 -12.71 -4.86 4.87
C CYS A 288 -13.56 -4.15 3.81
N LYS A 289 -14.06 -4.91 2.83
CA LYS A 289 -14.89 -4.41 1.73
C LYS A 289 -16.37 -4.62 2.01
N THR A 290 -17.11 -3.51 2.04
CA THR A 290 -18.57 -3.45 2.07
C THR A 290 -19.07 -2.29 1.21
N ARG A 291 -20.27 -2.43 0.63
CA ARG A 291 -20.92 -1.31 -0.09
C ARG A 291 -21.15 -0.12 0.84
N ASP A 292 -21.45 -0.36 2.11
CA ASP A 292 -21.64 0.67 3.12
C ASP A 292 -20.36 1.46 3.41
N ARG A 293 -19.21 0.78 3.59
CA ARG A 293 -17.91 1.45 3.73
C ARG A 293 -17.57 2.28 2.51
N GLN A 294 -17.79 1.73 1.31
CA GLN A 294 -17.52 2.46 0.06
C GLN A 294 -18.38 3.73 -0.03
N CYS A 295 -19.69 3.65 0.21
CA CYS A 295 -20.56 4.81 0.27
C CYS A 295 -20.16 5.80 1.37
N ASN A 296 -19.71 5.32 2.53
CA ASN A 296 -19.34 6.18 3.64
C ASN A 296 -18.04 6.94 3.37
N ALA A 297 -17.08 6.28 2.73
CA ALA A 297 -15.84 6.89 2.25
C ALA A 297 -16.14 7.96 1.19
N LEU A 298 -17.02 7.66 0.23
CA LEU A 298 -17.38 8.55 -0.87
C LEU A 298 -18.27 9.74 -0.45
N TRP A 299 -19.27 9.50 0.38
CA TRP A 299 -20.35 10.47 0.63
C TRP A 299 -20.62 10.75 2.10
N GLY A 300 -20.01 10.01 3.03
CA GLY A 300 -20.37 10.06 4.46
C GLY A 300 -21.78 9.50 4.74
N ARG A 301 -22.21 8.54 3.91
CA ARG A 301 -23.54 7.93 3.93
C ARG A 301 -23.45 6.42 3.72
N GLY A 302 -24.49 5.69 4.14
CA GLY A 302 -24.57 4.23 3.92
C GLY A 302 -24.96 3.86 2.48
N SER A 303 -24.90 2.56 2.20
CA SER A 303 -25.38 1.99 0.95
C SER A 303 -26.90 2.13 0.82
N ALA A 304 -27.38 2.20 -0.42
CA ALA A 304 -28.81 2.12 -0.70
C ALA A 304 -29.34 0.71 -0.43
N GLU A 305 -30.65 0.60 -0.28
CA GLU A 305 -31.31 -0.69 -0.10
C GLU A 305 -31.09 -1.60 -1.31
N ARG A 306 -31.01 -2.92 -1.06
CA ARG A 306 -30.85 -3.95 -2.10
C ARG A 306 -31.85 -3.80 -3.25
N PHE A 307 -33.08 -3.38 -2.94
CA PHE A 307 -34.12 -3.10 -3.92
C PHE A 307 -33.68 -2.09 -4.99
N CYS A 308 -32.95 -1.04 -4.63
CA CYS A 308 -32.47 -0.05 -5.59
C CYS A 308 -31.53 -0.67 -6.63
N TYR A 309 -30.62 -1.53 -6.18
CA TYR A 309 -29.71 -2.27 -7.07
C TYR A 309 -30.49 -3.20 -8.00
N GLU A 310 -31.42 -3.99 -7.45
CA GLU A 310 -32.23 -4.94 -8.22
C GLU A 310 -33.14 -4.27 -9.25
N LYS A 311 -33.48 -2.99 -9.07
CA LYS A 311 -34.29 -2.21 -10.02
C LYS A 311 -33.46 -1.45 -11.04
N LEU A 312 -32.47 -0.70 -10.60
CA LEU A 312 -31.74 0.21 -11.49
C LEU A 312 -30.66 -0.51 -12.30
N ASN A 313 -29.90 -1.43 -11.69
CA ASN A 313 -28.75 -2.04 -12.36
C ASN A 313 -29.15 -2.99 -13.50
N VAL A 314 -30.35 -3.56 -13.44
CA VAL A 314 -30.90 -4.38 -14.53
C VAL A 314 -31.38 -3.54 -15.73
N GLU A 315 -31.59 -2.23 -15.58
CA GLU A 315 -32.04 -1.37 -16.68
C GLU A 315 -30.94 -1.18 -17.73
N GLY A 316 -29.67 -1.16 -17.29
CA GLY A 316 -28.53 -0.87 -18.17
C GLY A 316 -28.60 0.53 -18.74
N THR A 317 -28.74 1.51 -17.86
CA THR A 317 -28.83 2.93 -18.19
C THR A 317 -27.79 3.73 -17.42
N GLU A 318 -27.75 5.04 -17.61
CA GLU A 318 -26.95 5.94 -16.79
C GLU A 318 -27.36 5.98 -15.31
N ARG A 319 -28.49 5.37 -14.95
CA ARG A 319 -29.01 5.28 -13.57
C ARG A 319 -28.55 4.03 -12.84
N GLY A 320 -28.14 3.01 -13.59
CA GLY A 320 -27.70 1.72 -13.08
C GLY A 320 -27.35 0.76 -14.21
N ASN A 321 -26.17 0.14 -14.12
CA ASN A 321 -25.60 -0.72 -15.15
C ASN A 321 -24.42 -1.54 -14.58
N CYS A 322 -23.88 -2.47 -15.37
CA CYS A 322 -22.70 -3.29 -15.04
C CYS A 322 -21.49 -2.91 -15.91
N GLY A 323 -21.27 -1.62 -16.10
CA GLY A 323 -20.19 -1.11 -16.93
C GLY A 323 -20.65 -0.73 -18.33
N ARG A 324 -19.68 -0.67 -19.24
CA ARG A 324 -19.88 -0.19 -20.61
C ARG A 324 -19.32 -1.17 -21.63
N GLU A 325 -20.01 -1.29 -22.75
CA GLU A 325 -19.52 -1.98 -23.93
C GLU A 325 -19.63 -1.02 -25.13
N GLY A 326 -18.48 -0.55 -25.60
CA GLY A 326 -18.41 0.52 -26.60
C GLY A 326 -19.09 1.80 -26.11
N LEU A 327 -20.18 2.19 -26.77
CA LEU A 327 -20.99 3.36 -26.42
C LEU A 327 -22.23 3.03 -25.58
N GLY A 328 -22.53 1.74 -25.39
CA GLY A 328 -23.70 1.26 -24.68
C GLY A 328 -23.42 0.98 -23.20
N TRP A 329 -24.46 1.10 -22.39
CA TRP A 329 -24.45 0.63 -21.01
C TRP A 329 -24.80 -0.85 -20.96
N LEU A 330 -24.06 -1.59 -20.14
CA LEU A 330 -24.32 -3.01 -19.95
C LEU A 330 -25.44 -3.22 -18.93
N GLN A 331 -26.47 -3.96 -19.30
CA GLN A 331 -27.48 -4.43 -18.37
C GLN A 331 -26.86 -5.48 -17.43
N CYS A 332 -27.08 -5.33 -16.13
CA CYS A 332 -26.66 -6.35 -15.18
C CYS A 332 -27.54 -7.59 -15.27
N ASN A 333 -26.94 -8.77 -15.20
CA ASN A 333 -27.70 -9.97 -14.87
C ASN A 333 -28.24 -9.86 -13.44
N LYS A 334 -29.32 -10.59 -13.15
CA LYS A 334 -29.94 -10.60 -11.81
C LYS A 334 -28.97 -10.99 -10.69
N GLN A 335 -27.96 -11.82 -10.98
CA GLN A 335 -26.94 -12.22 -10.01
C GLN A 335 -25.88 -11.11 -9.78
N ASP A 336 -25.64 -10.28 -10.79
CA ASP A 336 -24.57 -9.27 -10.82
C ASP A 336 -25.04 -7.89 -10.35
N VAL A 337 -26.33 -7.70 -10.07
CA VAL A 337 -26.91 -6.40 -9.71
C VAL A 337 -26.23 -5.73 -8.51
N LEU A 338 -25.61 -6.50 -7.60
CA LEU A 338 -24.88 -6.00 -6.44
C LEU A 338 -23.40 -5.72 -6.69
N CYS A 339 -22.90 -5.95 -7.90
CA CYS A 339 -21.54 -5.67 -8.35
C CYS A 339 -21.48 -4.60 -9.45
N GLY A 340 -22.63 -4.13 -9.93
CA GLY A 340 -22.74 -3.05 -10.90
C GLY A 340 -22.55 -1.67 -10.27
N PHE A 341 -23.31 -0.70 -10.76
CA PHE A 341 -23.27 0.68 -10.30
C PHE A 341 -23.60 0.78 -8.80
N LEU A 342 -22.78 1.55 -8.08
CA LEU A 342 -22.90 1.79 -6.64
C LEU A 342 -24.02 2.78 -6.36
N LEU A 343 -24.91 2.41 -5.45
CA LEU A 343 -26.05 3.24 -5.02
C LEU A 343 -25.93 3.52 -3.53
N CYS A 344 -25.97 4.80 -3.15
CA CYS A 344 -25.80 5.26 -1.78
C CYS A 344 -27.05 5.99 -1.29
N ALA A 345 -27.40 5.82 -0.02
CA ALA A 345 -28.58 6.43 0.58
C ALA A 345 -28.35 7.90 0.95
N ASN A 346 -29.35 8.76 0.81
CA ASN A 346 -29.34 10.14 1.34
C ASN A 346 -28.10 10.98 0.95
N ILE A 347 -27.56 10.77 -0.25
CA ILE A 347 -26.44 11.56 -0.77
C ILE A 347 -26.87 12.97 -1.17
N SER A 348 -26.00 13.95 -0.89
CA SER A 348 -26.22 15.38 -1.17
C SER A 348 -24.88 16.11 -1.25
N GLY A 349 -24.79 17.13 -2.11
CA GLY A 349 -23.59 17.96 -2.23
C GLY A 349 -22.46 17.28 -3.02
N ALA A 350 -21.23 17.73 -2.79
CA ALA A 350 -20.04 17.17 -3.43
C ALA A 350 -19.53 15.93 -2.67
N PRO A 351 -18.97 14.92 -3.37
CA PRO A 351 -18.39 13.75 -2.74
C PRO A 351 -17.16 14.13 -1.91
N ARG A 352 -16.89 13.32 -0.88
CA ARG A 352 -15.69 13.41 -0.04
C ARG A 352 -14.44 12.93 -0.76
N LEU A 353 -14.57 12.15 -1.84
CA LEU A 353 -13.49 11.58 -2.65
C LEU A 353 -13.83 11.71 -4.14
N GLY A 354 -12.83 12.00 -4.97
CA GLY A 354 -13.00 12.21 -6.41
C GLY A 354 -13.71 13.50 -6.80
N GLU A 355 -13.84 13.71 -8.10
CA GLU A 355 -14.60 14.80 -8.70
C GLU A 355 -15.95 14.30 -9.18
N LEU A 356 -17.00 15.08 -8.91
CA LEU A 356 -18.35 14.78 -9.36
C LEU A 356 -18.55 15.32 -10.78
N SER A 357 -18.76 14.42 -11.73
CA SER A 357 -19.21 14.81 -13.07
C SER A 357 -20.73 14.68 -13.15
N GLY A 358 -21.48 15.78 -12.99
CA GLY A 358 -22.96 15.81 -13.05
C GLY A 358 -23.65 16.25 -11.75
N GLU A 359 -24.98 16.12 -11.69
CA GLU A 359 -25.81 16.53 -10.54
C GLU A 359 -26.57 15.34 -9.96
N ILE A 360 -26.54 15.13 -8.63
CA ILE A 360 -27.24 14.01 -7.99
C ILE A 360 -28.72 13.97 -8.39
N ALA A 361 -29.14 12.85 -8.99
CA ALA A 361 -30.53 12.55 -9.32
C ALA A 361 -31.13 11.53 -8.35
N THR A 362 -32.46 11.53 -8.24
CA THR A 362 -33.22 10.65 -7.35
C THR A 362 -34.46 10.12 -8.05
N THR A 363 -34.87 8.91 -7.71
CA THR A 363 -36.17 8.33 -8.07
C THR A 363 -36.72 7.56 -6.89
N THR A 364 -37.99 7.80 -6.64
CA THR A 364 -38.73 7.18 -5.54
C THR A 364 -39.55 6.02 -6.07
N PHE A 365 -39.42 4.87 -5.43
CA PHE A 365 -40.21 3.68 -5.72
C PHE A 365 -41.09 3.31 -4.53
N PHE A 366 -42.24 2.71 -4.78
CA PHE A 366 -43.07 2.13 -3.73
C PHE A 366 -42.72 0.64 -3.57
N HIS A 367 -42.17 0.25 -2.42
CA HIS A 367 -41.75 -1.12 -2.11
C HIS A 367 -42.08 -1.49 -0.66
N GLN A 368 -42.66 -2.67 -0.43
CA GLN A 368 -43.02 -3.17 0.91
C GLN A 368 -43.78 -2.14 1.79
N ASN A 369 -44.76 -1.45 1.20
CA ASN A 369 -45.57 -0.43 1.87
C ASN A 369 -44.79 0.82 2.34
N ARG A 370 -43.61 1.08 1.76
CA ARG A 370 -42.77 2.27 2.01
C ARG A 370 -42.29 2.86 0.69
N TYR A 371 -42.06 4.18 0.68
CA TYR A 371 -41.35 4.86 -0.40
C TYR A 371 -39.84 4.74 -0.20
N VAL A 372 -39.12 4.24 -1.20
CA VAL A 372 -37.66 4.05 -1.21
C VAL A 372 -37.05 5.00 -2.24
N ASP A 373 -36.18 5.89 -1.79
CA ASP A 373 -35.45 6.84 -2.64
C ASP A 373 -34.13 6.23 -3.09
N CYS A 374 -34.01 5.95 -4.38
CA CYS A 374 -32.77 5.51 -5.01
C CYS A 374 -32.10 6.73 -5.66
N ARG A 375 -30.89 7.06 -5.20
CA ARG A 375 -30.11 8.20 -5.71
C ARG A 375 -28.90 7.72 -6.52
N TRP A 376 -28.57 8.46 -7.57
CA TRP A 376 -27.41 8.19 -8.44
C TRP A 376 -26.88 9.51 -9.01
N VAL A 377 -25.77 9.45 -9.75
CA VAL A 377 -25.22 10.60 -10.47
C VAL A 377 -25.46 10.38 -11.98
N PRO A 378 -26.31 11.19 -12.65
CA PRO A 378 -26.46 11.22 -14.09
C PRO A 378 -25.34 12.02 -14.76
N PRO A 379 -25.09 11.79 -16.06
CA PRO A 379 -24.14 12.57 -16.84
C PRO A 379 -24.46 14.07 -16.77
N PRO A 380 -23.45 14.97 -16.87
CA PRO A 380 -23.73 16.39 -17.05
C PRO A 380 -24.51 16.59 -18.34
N TRP A 381 -25.82 16.84 -18.23
CA TRP A 381 -26.65 17.25 -19.36
C TRP A 381 -26.30 18.70 -19.68
N GLY A 382 -25.80 18.95 -20.90
CA GLY A 382 -25.80 20.28 -21.47
C GLY A 382 -27.24 20.81 -21.48
N GLN A 383 -27.46 21.96 -20.82
CA GLN A 383 -28.72 22.68 -20.90
C GLN A 383 -29.04 22.94 -22.39
N GLY A 384 -30.19 22.44 -22.84
CA GLY A 384 -30.78 22.79 -24.14
C GLY A 384 -30.58 21.73 -25.23
N ARG A 385 -31.64 20.96 -25.48
CA ARG A 385 -31.94 20.58 -26.87
C ARG A 385 -32.55 21.81 -27.55
N PRO A 386 -31.94 22.45 -28.56
CA PRO A 386 -32.74 23.07 -29.59
C PRO A 386 -33.31 21.94 -30.46
N ARG A 387 -34.60 21.98 -30.76
CA ARG A 387 -35.21 21.19 -31.83
C ARG A 387 -34.65 21.65 -33.18
N VAL A 388 -33.41 21.34 -33.56
CA VAL A 388 -32.99 21.42 -34.96
C VAL A 388 -31.87 20.42 -35.25
N SER A 389 -32.04 19.65 -36.30
CA SER A 389 -31.08 18.70 -36.83
C SER A 389 -29.84 19.40 -37.38
N TRP A 390 -28.66 19.16 -36.80
CA TRP A 390 -27.39 19.21 -37.52
C TRP A 390 -26.41 18.24 -36.86
N CYS A 391 -26.07 17.16 -37.56
CA CYS A 391 -24.99 16.26 -37.19
C CYS A 391 -23.65 16.96 -37.44
N HIS A 392 -23.06 17.53 -36.39
CA HIS A 392 -21.61 17.71 -36.32
C HIS A 392 -21.01 16.57 -35.47
N PRO A 393 -19.84 16.00 -35.85
CA PRO A 393 -19.20 14.96 -35.08
C PRO A 393 -18.61 15.58 -33.81
N LEU A 394 -19.42 15.60 -32.74
CA LEU A 394 -19.04 16.13 -31.44
C LEU A 394 -18.11 15.16 -30.69
N LEU A 395 -17.17 15.77 -29.97
CA LEU A 395 -16.09 15.17 -29.18
C LEU A 395 -16.57 14.02 -28.24
N PRO A 396 -15.72 13.00 -27.98
CA PRO A 396 -16.08 11.82 -27.17
C PRO A 396 -16.47 12.09 -25.70
N SER A 397 -16.21 13.29 -25.17
CA SER A 397 -16.35 13.59 -23.73
C SER A 397 -17.79 13.78 -23.24
N TRP A 398 -18.77 13.95 -24.13
CA TRP A 398 -20.14 14.38 -23.80
C TRP A 398 -21.13 13.25 -23.44
N ARG A 399 -20.71 11.98 -23.48
CA ARG A 399 -21.60 10.81 -23.20
C ARG A 399 -21.11 9.89 -22.08
N ARG A 400 -20.19 10.35 -21.23
CA ARG A 400 -19.83 9.66 -19.98
C ARG A 400 -20.93 9.95 -18.96
N GLY A 401 -21.42 8.92 -18.28
CA GLY A 401 -22.46 9.00 -17.24
C GLY A 401 -22.06 9.93 -16.11
N GLY A 402 -22.89 10.05 -15.08
CA GLY A 402 -22.47 10.77 -13.90
C GLY A 402 -21.58 9.87 -13.08
N HIS A 403 -20.32 10.23 -12.95
CA HIS A 403 -19.33 9.39 -12.28
C HIS A 403 -18.61 10.20 -11.21
N VAL A 404 -18.30 9.55 -10.10
CA VAL A 404 -17.28 9.99 -9.16
C VAL A 404 -15.97 9.39 -9.63
N GLN A 405 -15.17 10.20 -10.32
CA GLN A 405 -13.89 9.76 -10.85
C GLN A 405 -12.76 10.28 -9.98
N LEU A 406 -11.79 9.42 -9.72
CA LEU A 406 -10.52 9.85 -9.20
C LEU A 406 -9.68 10.47 -10.32
N VAL A 407 -8.68 11.23 -9.89
CA VAL A 407 -7.70 11.86 -10.78
C VAL A 407 -6.84 10.87 -11.56
N ASP A 408 -6.80 9.62 -11.11
CA ASP A 408 -6.15 8.49 -11.78
C ASP A 408 -7.10 7.74 -12.74
N GLY A 409 -8.27 8.32 -13.06
CA GLY A 409 -9.27 7.70 -13.92
C GLY A 409 -10.06 6.55 -13.30
N SER A 410 -9.77 6.15 -12.06
CA SER A 410 -10.53 5.12 -11.35
C SER A 410 -11.97 5.59 -11.16
N ASP A 411 -12.92 4.76 -11.56
CA ASP A 411 -14.35 5.03 -11.38
C ASP A 411 -14.82 4.47 -10.04
N LEU A 412 -15.11 5.36 -9.09
CA LEU A 412 -15.63 4.97 -7.78
C LEU A 412 -17.15 4.77 -7.76
N SER A 413 -17.79 4.89 -8.92
CA SER A 413 -19.24 4.77 -9.08
C SER A 413 -19.70 3.32 -9.24
N TYR A 414 -18.78 2.34 -9.22
CA TYR A 414 -19.09 0.92 -9.24
C TYR A 414 -18.67 0.26 -7.93
N VAL A 415 -19.34 -0.83 -7.59
CA VAL A 415 -19.00 -1.62 -6.42
C VAL A 415 -17.59 -2.19 -6.56
N GLU A 416 -16.75 -1.98 -5.54
CA GLU A 416 -15.36 -2.44 -5.54
C GLU A 416 -15.23 -3.97 -5.55
N ASP A 417 -14.17 -4.46 -6.19
CA ASP A 417 -13.80 -5.87 -6.16
C ASP A 417 -13.55 -6.36 -4.72
N GLY A 418 -13.90 -7.62 -4.48
CA GLY A 418 -13.88 -8.24 -3.16
C GLY A 418 -15.09 -7.91 -2.28
N THR A 419 -16.03 -7.08 -2.75
CA THR A 419 -17.26 -6.77 -2.00
C THR A 419 -18.25 -7.95 -2.04
N PRO A 420 -18.88 -8.34 -0.91
CA PRO A 420 -19.84 -9.44 -0.90
C PRO A 420 -21.12 -9.14 -1.69
N CYS A 421 -21.50 -10.03 -2.61
CA CYS A 421 -22.73 -9.95 -3.40
C CYS A 421 -23.74 -11.07 -3.08
N GLY A 422 -23.32 -12.08 -2.33
CA GLY A 422 -24.15 -13.19 -1.86
C GLY A 422 -23.40 -14.13 -0.91
N PRO A 423 -24.05 -15.17 -0.39
CA PRO A 423 -23.40 -16.17 0.45
C PRO A 423 -22.23 -16.84 -0.28
N GLY A 424 -21.01 -16.62 0.19
CA GLY A 424 -19.80 -17.16 -0.45
C GLY A 424 -19.49 -16.56 -1.83
N MET A 425 -20.06 -15.40 -2.17
CA MET A 425 -19.87 -14.75 -3.48
C MET A 425 -19.36 -13.32 -3.32
N LEU A 426 -18.48 -12.91 -4.23
CA LEU A 426 -17.75 -11.66 -4.23
C LEU A 426 -17.79 -10.99 -5.60
N CYS A 427 -17.69 -9.67 -5.62
CA CYS A 427 -17.59 -8.89 -6.85
C CYS A 427 -16.19 -8.97 -7.45
N LEU A 428 -16.10 -9.21 -8.76
CA LEU A 428 -14.90 -9.07 -9.57
C LEU A 428 -15.31 -8.61 -10.98
N ASP A 429 -14.73 -7.51 -11.47
CA ASP A 429 -15.02 -6.98 -12.80
C ASP A 429 -16.52 -6.83 -13.08
N HIS A 430 -17.23 -6.23 -12.11
CA HIS A 430 -18.69 -6.04 -12.11
C HIS A 430 -19.55 -7.31 -12.12
N LYS A 431 -18.97 -8.49 -11.87
CA LYS A 431 -19.68 -9.77 -11.80
C LYS A 431 -19.69 -10.33 -10.39
N CYS A 432 -20.78 -10.99 -10.03
CA CYS A 432 -20.89 -11.71 -8.76
C CYS A 432 -20.41 -13.15 -8.95
N LEU A 433 -19.19 -13.44 -8.50
CA LEU A 433 -18.54 -14.73 -8.67
C LEU A 433 -18.41 -15.47 -7.34
N PRO A 434 -18.41 -16.81 -7.32
CA PRO A 434 -18.12 -17.56 -6.11
C PRO A 434 -16.70 -17.25 -5.62
N ALA A 435 -16.47 -17.27 -4.31
CA ALA A 435 -15.16 -17.01 -3.72
C ALA A 435 -14.06 -17.96 -4.27
N THR A 436 -14.42 -19.16 -4.73
CA THR A 436 -13.50 -20.11 -5.38
C THR A 436 -13.03 -19.67 -6.77
N ALA A 437 -13.71 -18.72 -7.42
CA ALA A 437 -13.26 -18.14 -8.69
C ALA A 437 -12.08 -17.17 -8.50
N PHE A 438 -11.88 -16.71 -7.27
CA PHE A 438 -10.70 -15.94 -6.90
C PHE A 438 -9.60 -16.97 -6.60
N ASN A 439 -8.47 -16.86 -7.29
CA ASN A 439 -7.30 -17.72 -7.08
C ASN A 439 -6.60 -17.35 -5.77
N PHE A 440 -7.31 -17.42 -4.64
CA PHE A 440 -6.75 -17.15 -3.33
C PHE A 440 -5.69 -18.20 -3.01
N SER A 441 -4.55 -17.75 -2.50
CA SER A 441 -3.53 -18.64 -1.94
C SER A 441 -4.17 -19.51 -0.85
N SER A 442 -3.67 -20.75 -0.67
CA SER A 442 -4.12 -21.61 0.42
C SER A 442 -3.02 -21.74 1.46
N CYS A 443 -3.42 -21.77 2.73
CA CYS A 443 -2.52 -22.11 3.82
C CYS A 443 -2.56 -23.62 4.08
N PRO A 444 -1.46 -24.18 4.62
CA PRO A 444 -1.48 -25.56 5.09
C PRO A 444 -2.52 -25.75 6.20
N GLY A 445 -3.03 -26.96 6.30
CA GLY A 445 -4.09 -27.28 7.24
C GLY A 445 -4.11 -28.76 7.60
N SER A 446 -4.99 -29.07 8.55
CA SER A 446 -5.27 -30.44 8.98
C SER A 446 -6.13 -31.17 7.95
N TRP A 447 -6.16 -32.50 8.05
CA TRP A 447 -6.80 -33.41 7.11
C TRP A 447 -8.33 -33.32 7.19
N ASP A 448 -8.85 -32.68 8.24
CA ASP A 448 -10.26 -32.35 8.50
C ASP A 448 -10.68 -30.98 7.93
N GLY A 449 -9.82 -30.29 7.18
CA GLY A 449 -10.12 -29.00 6.56
C GLY A 449 -9.90 -27.78 7.46
N LYS A 450 -9.31 -27.94 8.66
CA LYS A 450 -8.94 -26.80 9.52
C LYS A 450 -7.68 -26.10 8.99
N ILE A 451 -7.86 -24.86 8.55
CA ILE A 451 -6.76 -23.97 8.15
C ILE A 451 -5.90 -23.67 9.38
N CYS A 452 -4.57 -23.84 9.26
CA CYS A 452 -3.61 -23.60 10.34
C CYS A 452 -3.94 -24.33 11.66
N PHE A 453 -4.52 -25.53 11.58
CA PHE A 453 -4.94 -26.36 12.72
C PHE A 453 -5.89 -25.65 13.71
N ASP A 454 -6.52 -24.54 13.31
CA ASP A 454 -7.29 -23.64 14.20
C ASP A 454 -6.47 -22.99 15.35
N HIS A 455 -5.14 -23.05 15.22
CA HIS A 455 -4.17 -22.46 16.14
C HIS A 455 -3.43 -21.27 15.53
N GLY A 456 -3.90 -20.78 14.38
CA GLY A 456 -3.30 -19.65 13.69
C GLY A 456 -4.24 -19.01 12.68
N VAL A 457 -3.74 -17.98 12.01
CA VAL A 457 -4.44 -17.23 10.98
C VAL A 457 -3.64 -17.30 9.68
N CYS A 458 -4.32 -17.50 8.54
CA CYS A 458 -3.68 -17.51 7.24
C CYS A 458 -3.38 -16.09 6.75
N SER A 459 -2.12 -15.80 6.46
CA SER A 459 -1.69 -14.50 5.94
C SER A 459 -1.87 -14.39 4.43
N ASN A 460 -1.78 -13.16 3.91
CA ASN A 460 -1.77 -12.84 2.49
C ASN A 460 -0.61 -13.50 1.69
N GLU A 461 0.44 -13.96 2.37
CA GLU A 461 1.52 -14.73 1.76
C GLU A 461 1.25 -16.24 1.71
N GLY A 462 0.07 -16.71 2.14
CA GLY A 462 -0.23 -18.14 2.23
C GLY A 462 0.55 -18.86 3.33
N LYS A 463 0.92 -18.14 4.40
CA LYS A 463 1.62 -18.68 5.57
C LYS A 463 0.71 -18.64 6.80
N CYS A 464 0.84 -19.65 7.67
CA CYS A 464 0.14 -19.65 8.94
C CYS A 464 0.89 -18.81 9.97
N ILE A 465 0.21 -17.83 10.55
CA ILE A 465 0.68 -17.05 11.70
C ILE A 465 0.07 -17.68 12.95
N CYS A 466 0.91 -18.38 13.72
CA CYS A 466 0.47 -19.16 14.87
C CYS A 466 0.21 -18.27 16.09
N ARG A 467 -0.72 -18.72 16.94
CA ARG A 467 -0.90 -18.17 18.30
C ARG A 467 0.38 -18.42 19.12
N ALA A 468 0.60 -17.62 20.15
CA ALA A 468 1.86 -17.56 20.91
C ALA A 468 2.40 -18.92 21.40
N GLU A 469 1.50 -19.85 21.74
CA GLU A 469 1.81 -21.18 22.26
C GLU A 469 2.00 -22.27 21.19
N TRP A 470 1.94 -21.90 19.91
CA TRP A 470 1.97 -22.83 18.78
C TRP A 470 3.05 -22.43 17.77
N THR A 471 3.63 -23.43 17.12
CA THR A 471 4.68 -23.28 16.12
C THR A 471 4.54 -24.32 15.00
N GLY A 472 5.45 -24.27 14.03
CA GLY A 472 5.42 -25.09 12.83
C GLY A 472 4.70 -24.40 11.66
N LYS A 473 4.86 -24.96 10.46
CA LYS A 473 4.34 -24.36 9.22
C LYS A 473 2.81 -24.29 9.16
N ASP A 474 2.14 -25.15 9.91
CA ASP A 474 0.68 -25.32 9.98
C ASP A 474 0.11 -25.09 11.39
N CYS A 475 0.93 -24.63 12.34
CA CYS A 475 0.57 -24.42 13.75
C CYS A 475 0.13 -25.70 14.49
N SER A 476 0.65 -26.87 14.09
CA SER A 476 0.35 -28.16 14.72
C SER A 476 1.17 -28.47 15.98
N VAL A 477 2.27 -27.76 16.22
CA VAL A 477 3.22 -28.05 17.30
C VAL A 477 2.99 -27.11 18.48
N TYR A 478 2.75 -27.64 19.67
CA TYR A 478 2.64 -26.86 20.90
C TYR A 478 4.04 -26.52 21.43
N ASP A 479 4.34 -25.23 21.56
CA ASP A 479 5.62 -24.68 22.05
C ASP A 479 5.34 -23.48 22.98
N PRO A 480 5.09 -23.73 24.27
CA PRO A 480 4.68 -22.69 25.21
C PRO A 480 5.80 -21.68 25.45
N ILE A 481 5.45 -20.40 25.57
CA ILE A 481 6.43 -19.36 25.89
C ILE A 481 6.93 -19.60 27.32
N PRO A 482 8.25 -19.71 27.55
CA PRO A 482 8.77 -19.89 28.91
C PRO A 482 8.35 -18.73 29.81
N GLU A 483 7.61 -19.01 30.89
CA GLU A 483 7.29 -17.98 31.88
C GLU A 483 8.59 -17.47 32.52
N PRO A 484 8.79 -16.15 32.61
CA PRO A 484 9.91 -15.62 33.37
C PRO A 484 9.72 -16.00 34.84
N LYS A 485 10.54 -16.93 35.34
CA LYS A 485 10.56 -17.27 36.77
C LYS A 485 10.82 -15.99 37.56
N PRO A 486 10.04 -15.68 38.62
CA PRO A 486 10.35 -14.56 39.49
C PRO A 486 11.72 -14.81 40.11
N THR A 487 12.69 -13.97 39.76
CA THR A 487 14.06 -14.05 40.27
C THR A 487 14.11 -13.59 41.73
N GLY A 488 13.79 -14.51 42.63
CA GLY A 488 14.48 -14.58 43.91
C GLY A 488 15.81 -15.30 43.70
N GLU A 489 16.91 -14.60 43.97
CA GLU A 489 18.31 -15.05 43.93
C GLU A 489 19.04 -14.89 42.60
N THR A 490 20.12 -14.09 42.68
CA THR A 490 21.14 -13.88 41.66
C THR A 490 21.91 -15.17 41.38
N GLU A 491 21.46 -15.96 40.41
CA GLU A 491 22.38 -16.90 39.75
C GLU A 491 23.32 -16.12 38.83
N ARG A 492 24.61 -16.11 39.19
CA ARG A 492 25.69 -15.72 38.30
C ARG A 492 25.63 -16.58 37.04
N TYR A 493 25.27 -15.96 35.92
CA TYR A 493 25.47 -16.53 34.60
C TYR A 493 26.97 -16.85 34.43
N LYS A 494 27.35 -18.13 34.52
CA LYS A 494 28.65 -18.59 34.07
C LYS A 494 28.62 -18.54 32.55
N GLY A 495 29.28 -17.53 31.98
CA GLY A 495 29.55 -17.48 30.54
C GLY A 495 30.23 -18.76 30.04
N PRO A 496 30.17 -19.04 28.74
CA PRO A 496 30.75 -20.25 28.17
C PRO A 496 32.23 -20.34 28.56
N SER A 497 32.59 -21.48 29.16
CA SER A 497 33.95 -21.81 29.58
C SER A 497 34.92 -21.58 28.42
N GLY A 498 35.96 -20.78 28.65
CA GLY A 498 37.03 -20.43 27.69
C GLY A 498 37.86 -21.60 27.15
N THR A 499 37.40 -22.84 27.34
CA THR A 499 37.99 -24.07 26.83
C THR A 499 37.67 -24.28 25.33
N ASN A 500 36.51 -23.81 24.85
CA ASN A 500 36.10 -24.04 23.45
C ASN A 500 36.71 -23.04 22.45
N ILE A 501 37.17 -21.86 22.90
CA ILE A 501 37.83 -20.86 22.04
C ILE A 501 39.29 -21.27 21.74
N ILE A 502 39.92 -22.05 22.63
CA ILE A 502 41.30 -22.53 22.44
C ILE A 502 41.34 -23.67 21.41
N ILE A 503 40.31 -24.53 21.35
CA ILE A 503 40.27 -25.67 20.43
C ILE A 503 40.11 -25.22 18.96
N GLY A 504 39.33 -24.17 18.70
CA GLY A 504 39.17 -23.61 17.34
C GLY A 504 40.44 -22.95 16.80
N SER A 505 41.19 -22.24 17.65
CA SER A 505 42.43 -21.56 17.26
C SER A 505 43.58 -22.54 16.99
N ILE A 506 43.66 -23.65 17.73
CA ILE A 506 44.67 -24.70 17.52
C ILE A 506 44.37 -25.49 16.24
N ALA A 507 43.10 -25.83 15.96
CA ALA A 507 42.71 -26.51 14.73
C ALA A 507 42.99 -25.66 13.48
N GLY A 508 42.74 -24.34 13.55
CA GLY A 508 43.05 -23.41 12.47
C GLY A 508 44.55 -23.28 12.19
N ALA A 509 45.38 -23.19 13.22
CA ALA A 509 46.84 -23.10 13.06
C ALA A 509 47.47 -24.38 12.50
N VAL A 510 46.96 -25.56 12.89
CA VAL A 510 47.41 -26.85 12.35
C VAL A 510 47.02 -27.02 10.88
N LEU A 511 45.82 -26.56 10.48
CA LEU A 511 45.37 -26.62 9.09
C LEU A 511 46.21 -25.71 8.17
N VAL A 512 46.56 -24.50 8.65
CA VAL A 512 47.41 -23.56 7.89
C VAL A 512 48.85 -24.10 7.79
N ALA A 513 49.40 -24.70 8.85
CA ALA A 513 50.70 -25.34 8.79
C ALA A 513 50.73 -26.56 7.82
N ALA A 514 49.66 -27.35 7.76
CA ALA A 514 49.56 -28.48 6.83
C ALA A 514 49.49 -28.03 5.36
N ILE A 515 48.83 -26.90 5.06
CA ILE A 515 48.76 -26.34 3.70
C ILE A 515 50.11 -25.75 3.28
N VAL A 516 50.79 -25.03 4.20
CA VAL A 516 52.10 -24.43 3.91
C VAL A 516 53.20 -25.49 3.74
N LEU A 517 53.15 -26.58 4.52
CA LEU A 517 54.11 -27.69 4.38
C LEU A 517 53.75 -28.63 3.21
N GLY A 518 52.46 -28.84 2.92
CA GLY A 518 52.01 -29.65 1.79
C GLY A 518 52.27 -29.02 0.41
N GLY A 519 52.35 -27.68 0.34
CA GLY A 519 52.60 -26.94 -0.91
C GLY A 519 54.04 -27.00 -1.45
N THR A 520 55.01 -27.52 -0.69
CA THR A 520 56.42 -27.60 -1.11
C THR A 520 56.83 -28.96 -1.68
N GLY A 521 55.91 -29.93 -1.75
CA GLY A 521 56.22 -31.31 -2.15
C GLY A 521 56.01 -31.66 -3.62
N TRP A 522 55.46 -30.78 -4.46
CA TRP A 522 55.16 -31.10 -5.87
C TRP A 522 56.05 -30.29 -6.81
N GLY A 523 57.29 -30.75 -6.92
CA GLY A 523 58.29 -30.16 -7.81
C GLY A 523 59.47 -31.09 -8.06
N PHE A 524 59.23 -32.35 -8.43
CA PHE A 524 60.22 -33.20 -9.10
C PHE A 524 59.54 -34.32 -9.89
N LYS A 525 59.29 -34.08 -11.18
CA LYS A 525 59.73 -34.97 -12.25
C LYS A 525 59.78 -34.23 -13.58
#